data_AF-A0A3M1Q5N6-F1
#
_entry.id   AF-A0A3M1Q5N6-F1
#
_cell.length_a   1.000
_cell.length_b   1.000
_cell.length_c   1.000
_cell.angle_alpha   90.00
_cell.angle_beta   90.00
_cell.angle_gamma   90.00
#
_symmetry.space_group_name_H-M   'P 1'
#
loop_
_entity.id
_entity.type
_entity.pdbx_description
1 polymer ?
#
loop_
_entity_poly.entity_id
_entity_poly.type
_entity_poly.pdbx_seq_one_letter_code
_entity_poly.pdbx_strand_id
1 'polypeptide(L)'
;MGVLHGAALRLRPRLLGPRPRDARGTGAADASGGRDAGQGGRSRARAGRIPPAAREPPRRAHPARRRALGPAARAGDRAVGDRARPRGVSRTDGTLPAAPRRPGARRRSRADPVAARRRAAALRSGDVPRAHAVGRVVRRRRLVTPEALVRAELLVAAAVFGAVVGSFLNVCIWRIPRGESVVTPRSRCPACGAPIRWYHNVPVLSWIVLRGRCAACGAPISVRYPLVELLNALAWLVVAWRFGLSAQTFLLLPFVSAMIVLFFTDWDHQILPDRVTWPLAALGLIVAPWNPALDLAPGWFGAGTWLSRLASAGAGAVFGYGIFFFLVLTWRVLFDREALGGGDLKMMLGVGAFTGVAGVVVTIMAASIAGSLLAAPFLLVGRWRMSRELPFGCFLAPAAVFAALWGEAFVRWYLGLLWR
;
A
#
# COMPACT_ATOMS: atom_id res chain seq x y z
N MET A 1 61.59 -3.21 -3.82
CA MET A 1 61.69 -1.98 -4.64
C MET A 1 60.49 -1.98 -5.56
N GLY A 2 59.67 -0.97 -5.76
CA GLY A 2 59.59 0.43 -5.33
C GLY A 2 58.46 1.02 -6.20
N VAL A 3 57.25 1.21 -5.65
CA VAL A 3 56.69 2.52 -5.24
C VAL A 3 56.56 3.53 -6.38
N LEU A 4 55.30 3.93 -6.66
CA LEU A 4 54.79 5.27 -7.02
C LEU A 4 53.24 5.13 -7.01
N HIS A 5 52.49 5.58 -6.00
CA HIS A 5 52.00 6.96 -5.78
C HIS A 5 51.34 7.56 -7.04
N GLY A 6 50.11 8.12 -7.02
CA GLY A 6 49.27 8.55 -5.90
C GLY A 6 49.07 10.07 -5.94
N ALA A 7 47.88 10.55 -6.30
CA ALA A 7 47.58 11.98 -6.39
C ALA A 7 46.15 12.29 -5.88
N ALA A 8 46.06 13.14 -4.87
CA ALA A 8 44.82 13.42 -4.15
C ALA A 8 43.94 14.50 -4.80
N LEU A 9 42.63 14.35 -4.65
CA LEU A 9 41.61 15.36 -4.93
C LEU A 9 41.89 16.66 -4.15
N ARG A 10 42.16 17.76 -4.85
CA ARG A 10 42.17 19.11 -4.26
C ARG A 10 40.84 19.82 -4.53
N LEU A 11 39.99 19.90 -3.51
CA LEU A 11 38.84 20.80 -3.50
C LEU A 11 39.32 22.26 -3.39
N ARG A 12 38.76 23.15 -4.22
CA ARG A 12 38.82 24.61 -4.03
C ARG A 12 37.45 25.22 -4.37
N PRO A 13 36.82 25.96 -3.45
CA PRO A 13 35.63 26.74 -3.77
C PRO A 13 36.03 28.13 -4.32
N ARG A 14 35.41 28.56 -5.41
CA ARG A 14 35.38 29.97 -5.82
C ARG A 14 34.01 30.36 -6.35
N LEU A 15 33.27 31.10 -5.52
CA LEU A 15 32.21 31.99 -5.98
C LEU A 15 32.85 33.16 -6.73
N LEU A 16 32.28 33.56 -7.86
CA LEU A 16 32.26 34.93 -8.38
C LEU A 16 31.30 34.99 -9.59
N GLY A 17 30.28 35.84 -9.51
CA GLY A 17 29.34 36.09 -10.60
C GLY A 17 29.78 37.21 -11.54
N PRO A 18 29.06 37.44 -12.66
CA PRO A 18 29.42 38.47 -13.63
C PRO A 18 28.88 39.87 -13.28
N ARG A 19 29.75 40.88 -13.46
CA ARG A 19 29.42 42.28 -13.80
C ARG A 19 29.51 42.42 -15.34
N PRO A 20 28.96 43.45 -16.03
CA PRO A 20 29.06 44.87 -15.63
C PRO A 20 27.91 45.85 -16.03
N ARG A 21 27.91 47.05 -15.45
CA ARG A 21 28.10 48.34 -16.17
C ARG A 21 28.16 49.54 -15.21
N ASP A 22 28.79 50.61 -15.69
CA ASP A 22 29.21 51.80 -14.95
C ASP A 22 28.10 52.85 -14.81
N ALA A 23 28.22 53.75 -13.82
CA ALA A 23 28.36 55.20 -14.04
C ALA A 23 28.39 56.00 -12.72
N ARG A 24 29.28 57.01 -12.66
CA ARG A 24 29.37 58.11 -11.65
C ARG A 24 29.74 57.67 -10.21
N GLY A 25 30.58 58.40 -9.46
CA GLY A 25 31.38 59.58 -9.79
C GLY A 25 31.90 60.28 -8.53
N THR A 26 33.20 60.59 -8.49
CA THR A 26 33.88 61.63 -7.68
C THR A 26 33.64 61.74 -6.16
N GLY A 27 34.73 61.67 -5.38
CA GLY A 27 34.75 62.14 -3.98
C GLY A 27 35.89 61.54 -3.16
N ALA A 28 37.02 62.26 -3.12
CA ALA A 28 37.91 62.56 -1.97
C ALA A 28 37.85 61.66 -0.70
N ALA A 29 38.91 61.46 0.09
CA ALA A 29 40.33 61.78 0.10
C ALA A 29 40.86 61.18 1.44
N ASP A 30 42.13 60.78 1.46
CA ASP A 30 43.06 60.71 2.60
C ASP A 30 42.75 59.77 3.81
N ALA A 31 43.63 58.84 4.20
CA ALA A 31 44.98 59.01 4.78
C ALA A 31 44.91 59.78 6.12
N SER A 32 45.42 59.31 7.27
CA SER A 32 46.61 58.48 7.52
C SER A 32 46.72 58.10 9.03
N GLY A 33 47.66 57.20 9.39
CA GLY A 33 48.12 56.96 10.77
C GLY A 33 47.20 56.12 11.67
N GLY A 34 47.67 55.27 12.60
CA GLY A 34 49.05 54.81 12.88
C GLY A 34 49.33 54.73 14.39
N ARG A 35 49.77 53.55 14.88
CA ARG A 35 50.56 53.30 16.13
C ARG A 35 49.93 53.79 17.47
N ASP A 36 50.21 53.22 18.64
CA ASP A 36 50.97 52.03 19.06
C ASP A 36 50.51 51.60 20.47
N ALA A 37 50.95 50.41 20.92
CA ALA A 37 51.22 50.00 22.31
C ALA A 37 50.20 50.22 23.47
N GLY A 38 49.98 49.17 24.27
CA GLY A 38 49.31 49.25 25.58
C GLY A 38 49.25 47.90 26.29
N GLN A 39 50.24 47.60 27.15
CA GLN A 39 50.38 46.29 27.79
C GLN A 39 49.44 46.08 28.98
N GLY A 40 48.91 44.85 29.09
CA GLY A 40 48.94 44.05 30.31
C GLY A 40 48.06 44.43 31.51
N GLY A 41 47.31 43.45 32.05
CA GLY A 41 46.91 43.55 33.46
C GLY A 41 45.71 42.75 33.93
N ARG A 42 46.00 41.55 34.45
CA ARG A 42 45.34 40.93 35.63
C ARG A 42 43.89 40.45 35.52
N SER A 43 43.73 39.22 36.02
CA SER A 43 42.47 38.52 36.18
C SER A 43 41.94 38.60 37.63
N ARG A 44 40.62 38.40 37.74
CA ARG A 44 39.84 37.80 38.85
C ARG A 44 38.75 38.68 39.47
N ALA A 45 37.52 38.26 39.16
CA ALA A 45 36.37 38.09 40.06
C ALA A 45 35.90 39.28 40.93
N ARG A 46 34.67 39.74 40.66
CA ARG A 46 33.58 39.58 41.64
C ARG A 46 32.16 39.65 41.03
N ALA A 47 31.31 38.83 41.64
CA ALA A 47 29.85 38.77 41.68
C ALA A 47 29.00 39.93 41.12
N GLY A 48 27.84 39.58 40.54
CA GLY A 48 26.70 40.48 40.55
C GLY A 48 25.45 40.07 39.75
N ARG A 49 24.37 39.77 40.48
CA ARG A 49 22.94 40.04 40.14
C ARG A 49 22.21 39.14 39.13
N ILE A 50 21.23 38.41 39.69
CA ILE A 50 20.00 37.94 39.03
C ILE A 50 19.10 39.15 38.71
N PRO A 51 18.43 39.16 37.55
CA PRO A 51 17.02 39.60 37.48
C PRO A 51 16.09 38.51 36.87
N PRO A 52 14.76 38.58 37.08
CA PRO A 52 13.86 37.44 36.89
C PRO A 52 13.04 37.41 35.57
N ALA A 53 12.52 36.21 35.28
CA ALA A 53 11.25 35.91 34.60
C ALA A 53 10.88 36.68 33.31
N ALA A 54 11.17 36.08 32.15
CA ALA A 54 10.51 36.42 30.88
C ALA A 54 9.13 35.75 30.77
N ARG A 55 8.14 36.49 30.25
CA ARG A 55 6.70 36.17 30.28
C ARG A 55 6.26 35.26 29.11
N GLU A 56 5.18 34.50 29.32
CA GLU A 56 4.48 33.76 28.26
C GLU A 56 3.88 34.70 27.18
N PRO A 57 3.79 34.26 25.91
CA PRO A 57 3.09 35.00 24.86
C PRO A 57 1.56 34.82 24.91
N PRO A 58 0.77 35.83 24.51
CA PRO A 58 -0.67 35.86 24.78
C PRO A 58 -1.52 34.99 23.85
N ARG A 59 -2.53 34.33 24.43
CA ARG A 59 -3.60 33.64 23.70
C ARG A 59 -4.51 34.64 22.99
N ARG A 60 -4.67 34.54 21.67
CA ARG A 60 -5.66 35.31 20.91
C ARG A 60 -7.06 34.69 21.06
N ALA A 61 -8.02 35.46 21.55
CA ALA A 61 -9.43 35.11 21.56
C ALA A 61 -10.16 35.76 20.38
N HIS A 62 -11.13 35.06 19.78
CA HIS A 62 -12.11 35.63 18.85
C HIS A 62 -13.51 35.62 19.48
N PRO A 63 -14.38 36.60 19.19
CA PRO A 63 -15.53 36.91 20.04
C PRO A 63 -16.81 36.14 19.69
N ALA A 64 -17.58 35.78 20.72
CA ALA A 64 -18.95 35.31 20.57
C ALA A 64 -19.93 36.49 20.46
N ARG A 65 -20.87 36.44 19.51
CA ARG A 65 -21.99 37.39 19.44
C ARG A 65 -23.12 36.98 20.37
N ARG A 66 -23.51 37.86 21.31
CA ARG A 66 -24.79 37.79 22.03
C ARG A 66 -25.85 38.64 21.31
N ARG A 67 -27.11 38.21 21.36
CA ARG A 67 -28.31 39.08 21.23
C ARG A 67 -29.13 38.98 22.52
N ALA A 68 -29.98 39.98 22.77
CA ALA A 68 -30.46 40.34 24.10
C ALA A 68 -31.86 39.80 24.48
N LEU A 69 -32.22 40.05 25.75
CA LEU A 69 -33.50 39.79 26.46
C LEU A 69 -34.65 40.69 25.94
N GLY A 70 -35.93 40.56 26.31
CA GLY A 70 -36.66 39.73 27.29
C GLY A 70 -38.18 39.80 26.94
N PRO A 71 -39.15 39.92 27.89
CA PRO A 71 -39.14 39.83 29.35
C PRO A 71 -40.13 38.77 29.93
N ALA A 72 -40.46 38.82 31.23
CA ALA A 72 -41.14 37.75 32.00
C ALA A 72 -42.60 38.05 32.43
N ALA A 73 -43.35 37.01 32.84
CA ALA A 73 -44.59 37.13 33.63
C ALA A 73 -44.88 35.90 34.55
N ARG A 74 -45.00 36.17 35.85
CA ARG A 74 -45.80 35.57 36.97
C ARG A 74 -46.36 34.14 36.79
N ALA A 75 -46.08 33.15 37.65
CA ALA A 75 -46.34 33.00 39.10
C ALA A 75 -47.77 32.54 39.46
N GLY A 76 -47.89 31.47 40.27
CA GLY A 76 -49.15 30.92 40.79
C GLY A 76 -48.96 29.63 41.61
N ASP A 77 -49.12 29.70 42.93
CA ASP A 77 -48.97 28.59 43.89
C ASP A 77 -50.20 27.67 44.00
N ARG A 78 -49.96 26.40 44.39
CA ARG A 78 -50.74 25.53 45.32
C ARG A 78 -50.20 24.09 45.17
N ALA A 79 -49.61 23.39 46.14
CA ALA A 79 -49.95 23.09 47.55
C ALA A 79 -50.69 21.75 47.74
N VAL A 80 -49.97 20.80 48.39
CA VAL A 80 -50.44 19.67 49.22
C VAL A 80 -51.21 18.51 48.54
N GLY A 81 -50.82 17.26 48.81
CA GLY A 81 -51.52 16.05 48.34
C GLY A 81 -50.84 14.73 48.76
N ASP A 82 -51.15 14.27 49.98
CA ASP A 82 -50.51 13.17 50.72
C ASP A 82 -50.83 11.74 50.19
N ARG A 83 -50.00 10.75 50.61
CA ARG A 83 -50.30 9.30 50.81
C ARG A 83 -50.52 8.28 49.65
N ALA A 84 -49.56 7.33 49.64
CA ALA A 84 -49.72 5.88 49.94
C ALA A 84 -50.40 4.87 48.96
N ARG A 85 -49.85 3.64 49.00
CA ARG A 85 -50.37 2.39 48.37
C ARG A 85 -51.60 1.86 49.12
N PRO A 86 -52.33 0.87 48.55
CA PRO A 86 -52.10 -0.52 49.02
C PRO A 86 -52.13 -1.61 47.91
N ARG A 87 -51.99 -2.88 48.33
CA ARG A 87 -51.97 -4.11 47.51
C ARG A 87 -53.20 -5.00 47.80
N GLY A 88 -53.66 -5.76 46.80
CA GLY A 88 -54.41 -7.03 46.96
C GLY A 88 -55.92 -6.93 47.26
N VAL A 89 -56.75 -7.98 47.09
CA VAL A 89 -56.56 -9.36 46.57
C VAL A 89 -57.93 -10.01 46.22
N SER A 90 -57.95 -11.04 45.34
CA SER A 90 -59.02 -12.07 45.12
C SER A 90 -60.35 -11.70 44.42
N ARG A 91 -60.69 -12.38 43.29
CA ARG A 91 -61.70 -13.47 43.08
C ARG A 91 -63.14 -12.93 42.83
N THR A 92 -64.00 -13.44 41.93
CA THR A 92 -64.06 -14.62 41.01
C THR A 92 -65.11 -14.29 39.91
N ASP A 93 -65.34 -14.97 38.77
CA ASP A 93 -64.80 -16.18 38.07
C ASP A 93 -64.98 -16.01 36.53
N GLY A 94 -65.11 -17.08 35.71
CA GLY A 94 -65.75 -17.01 34.37
C GLY A 94 -65.10 -17.76 33.18
N THR A 95 -65.01 -19.10 33.23
CA THR A 95 -65.01 -20.04 32.07
C THR A 95 -64.12 -19.80 30.82
N LEU A 96 -63.13 -20.69 30.63
CA LEU A 96 -62.51 -21.04 29.32
C LEU A 96 -63.39 -22.05 28.53
N PRO A 97 -63.14 -22.25 27.22
CA PRO A 97 -62.55 -23.54 26.84
C PRO A 97 -61.50 -23.50 25.71
N ALA A 98 -60.84 -24.64 25.51
CA ALA A 98 -59.63 -24.81 24.71
C ALA A 98 -59.85 -25.37 23.27
N ALA A 99 -58.73 -25.39 22.54
CA ALA A 99 -58.52 -25.83 21.16
C ALA A 99 -59.33 -27.04 20.61
N PRO A 100 -59.71 -27.02 19.32
CA PRO A 100 -60.36 -28.14 18.64
C PRO A 100 -59.38 -29.30 18.34
N ARG A 101 -59.90 -30.53 18.45
CA ARG A 101 -59.17 -31.80 18.34
C ARG A 101 -59.05 -32.31 16.89
N ARG A 102 -58.06 -33.18 16.65
CA ARG A 102 -57.97 -34.03 15.44
C ARG A 102 -59.19 -34.97 15.32
N PRO A 103 -59.76 -35.19 14.12
CA PRO A 103 -60.65 -36.32 13.86
C PRO A 103 -59.85 -37.64 13.80
N GLY A 104 -60.36 -38.68 14.48
CA GLY A 104 -59.75 -40.00 14.49
C GLY A 104 -60.15 -40.86 13.28
N ALA A 105 -59.41 -41.95 13.07
CA ALA A 105 -59.70 -42.94 12.03
C ALA A 105 -60.89 -43.82 12.41
N ARG A 106 -61.80 -44.09 11.45
CA ARG A 106 -62.28 -45.44 11.05
C ARG A 106 -63.46 -45.37 10.08
N ARG A 107 -63.25 -45.86 8.85
CA ARG A 107 -64.21 -46.73 8.16
C ARG A 107 -63.46 -47.60 7.15
N ARG A 108 -63.44 -48.92 7.38
CA ARG A 108 -63.09 -49.89 6.33
C ARG A 108 -64.27 -49.95 5.38
N SER A 109 -64.21 -49.26 4.25
CA SER A 109 -65.14 -49.52 3.14
C SER A 109 -64.80 -50.87 2.51
N ARG A 110 -65.83 -51.63 2.13
CA ARG A 110 -65.70 -52.92 1.47
C ARG A 110 -64.96 -52.73 0.14
N ALA A 111 -64.05 -53.64 -0.19
CA ALA A 111 -63.39 -53.64 -1.49
C ALA A 111 -64.43 -53.84 -2.60
N ASP A 112 -64.50 -52.88 -3.52
CA ASP A 112 -65.42 -52.93 -4.65
C ASP A 112 -64.96 -54.02 -5.66
N PRO A 113 -65.77 -55.07 -5.90
CA PRO A 113 -65.38 -56.17 -6.79
C PRO A 113 -65.18 -55.72 -8.24
N VAL A 114 -65.76 -54.58 -8.65
CA VAL A 114 -65.54 -53.99 -9.98
C VAL A 114 -64.13 -53.38 -10.08
N ALA A 115 -63.65 -52.74 -9.03
CA ALA A 115 -62.29 -52.18 -8.97
C ALA A 115 -61.21 -53.27 -8.98
N ALA A 116 -61.47 -54.40 -8.32
CA ALA A 116 -60.59 -55.57 -8.37
C ALA A 116 -60.48 -56.17 -9.78
N ARG A 117 -61.61 -56.31 -10.50
CA ARG A 117 -61.62 -56.78 -11.89
C ARG A 117 -60.89 -55.81 -12.84
N ARG A 118 -61.05 -54.50 -12.68
CA ARG A 118 -60.29 -53.51 -13.48
C ARG A 118 -58.77 -53.60 -13.26
N ARG A 119 -58.30 -53.80 -12.03
CA ARG A 119 -56.87 -54.04 -11.75
C ARG A 119 -56.36 -55.36 -12.34
N ALA A 120 -57.15 -56.42 -12.28
CA ALA A 120 -56.81 -57.72 -12.88
C ALA A 120 -56.79 -57.70 -14.43
N ALA A 121 -57.51 -56.77 -15.06
CA ALA A 121 -57.44 -56.51 -16.50
C ALA A 121 -56.19 -55.68 -16.87
N ALA A 122 -55.90 -54.60 -16.14
CA ALA A 122 -54.71 -53.77 -16.38
C ALA A 122 -53.38 -54.54 -16.20
N LEU A 123 -53.33 -55.52 -15.30
CA LEU A 123 -52.18 -56.40 -15.13
C LEU A 123 -52.01 -57.43 -16.27
N ARG A 124 -53.00 -57.58 -17.17
CA ARG A 124 -52.94 -58.50 -18.33
C ARG A 124 -52.67 -57.78 -19.66
N SER A 125 -52.83 -56.46 -19.75
CA SER A 125 -52.55 -55.70 -21.00
C SER A 125 -51.07 -55.33 -21.17
N GLY A 126 -50.22 -55.60 -20.18
CA GLY A 126 -48.79 -55.24 -20.24
C GLY A 126 -48.49 -53.77 -19.97
N ASP A 127 -49.52 -52.94 -19.74
CA ASP A 127 -49.42 -51.52 -19.44
C ASP A 127 -48.96 -51.27 -18.00
N VAL A 128 -47.72 -51.63 -17.68
CA VAL A 128 -47.02 -51.10 -16.51
C VAL A 128 -46.70 -49.64 -16.80
N PRO A 129 -47.26 -48.66 -16.07
CA PRO A 129 -46.84 -47.28 -16.21
C PRO A 129 -45.36 -47.21 -15.82
N ARG A 130 -44.51 -46.80 -16.77
CA ARG A 130 -43.05 -46.71 -16.58
C ARG A 130 -42.74 -46.04 -15.25
N ALA A 131 -42.08 -46.76 -14.36
CA ALA A 131 -41.52 -46.23 -13.11
C ALA A 131 -40.27 -45.36 -13.40
N HIS A 132 -40.45 -44.33 -14.22
CA HIS A 132 -39.50 -43.24 -14.36
C HIS A 132 -39.80 -42.17 -13.30
N ALA A 133 -38.75 -41.55 -12.78
CA ALA A 133 -38.80 -40.45 -11.81
C ALA A 133 -39.17 -40.77 -10.33
N VAL A 134 -38.85 -41.98 -9.83
CA VAL A 134 -38.55 -42.15 -8.38
C VAL A 134 -37.17 -42.76 -8.22
N GLY A 135 -36.12 -41.91 -8.19
CA GLY A 135 -34.76 -42.40 -7.97
C GLY A 135 -33.63 -41.58 -8.59
N ARG A 136 -33.45 -40.33 -8.12
CA ARG A 136 -32.19 -39.58 -7.95
C ARG A 136 -32.39 -38.06 -8.04
N VAL A 137 -33.12 -37.49 -7.08
CA VAL A 137 -32.78 -36.14 -6.58
C VAL A 137 -31.54 -36.28 -5.69
N VAL A 138 -30.43 -36.70 -6.29
CA VAL A 138 -29.12 -36.54 -5.65
C VAL A 138 -28.84 -35.05 -5.70
N ARG A 139 -29.20 -34.35 -4.62
CA ARG A 139 -28.66 -33.01 -4.35
C ARG A 139 -27.15 -33.12 -4.51
N ARG A 140 -26.61 -32.61 -5.62
CA ARG A 140 -25.18 -32.32 -5.76
C ARG A 140 -24.82 -31.22 -4.75
N ARG A 141 -24.74 -31.58 -3.47
CA ARG A 141 -23.82 -30.89 -2.55
C ARG A 141 -22.46 -31.06 -3.21
N ARG A 142 -21.94 -29.98 -3.80
CA ARG A 142 -20.52 -29.92 -4.14
C ARG A 142 -19.81 -30.14 -2.80
N LEU A 143 -19.24 -31.34 -2.62
CA LEU A 143 -18.34 -31.59 -1.52
C LEU A 143 -17.15 -30.66 -1.77
N VAL A 144 -17.08 -29.59 -0.97
CA VAL A 144 -15.89 -28.72 -0.97
C VAL A 144 -14.75 -29.60 -0.51
N THR A 145 -13.77 -29.82 -1.38
CA THR A 145 -12.60 -30.62 -1.00
C THR A 145 -11.82 -29.87 0.09
N PRO A 146 -11.17 -30.57 1.05
CA PRO A 146 -10.36 -29.92 2.06
C PRO A 146 -9.31 -28.97 1.45
N GLU A 147 -8.72 -29.36 0.32
CA GLU A 147 -7.78 -28.53 -0.46
C GLU A 147 -8.40 -27.21 -0.96
N ALA A 148 -9.66 -27.25 -1.42
CA ALA A 148 -10.35 -26.04 -1.88
C ALA A 148 -10.68 -25.10 -0.71
N LEU A 149 -10.96 -25.65 0.48
CA LEU A 149 -11.15 -24.86 1.70
C LEU A 149 -9.83 -24.20 2.14
N VAL A 150 -8.75 -24.97 2.30
CA VAL A 150 -7.42 -24.46 2.66
C VAL A 150 -6.91 -23.41 1.66
N ARG A 151 -7.14 -23.62 0.35
CA ARG A 151 -6.79 -22.61 -0.66
C ARG A 151 -7.63 -21.35 -0.54
N ALA A 152 -8.92 -21.45 -0.23
CA ALA A 152 -9.77 -20.28 0.00
C ALA A 152 -9.33 -19.51 1.25
N GLU A 153 -9.03 -20.20 2.35
CA GLU A 153 -8.51 -19.61 3.60
C GLU A 153 -7.19 -18.86 3.36
N LEU A 154 -6.25 -19.46 2.63
CA LEU A 154 -4.98 -18.82 2.25
C LEU A 154 -5.20 -17.53 1.45
N LEU A 155 -6.12 -17.54 0.48
CA LEU A 155 -6.43 -16.37 -0.35
C LEU A 155 -7.08 -15.25 0.46
N VAL A 156 -8.01 -15.58 1.36
CA VAL A 156 -8.63 -14.63 2.29
C VAL A 156 -7.58 -14.05 3.24
N ALA A 157 -6.71 -14.89 3.81
CA ALA A 157 -5.62 -14.44 4.67
C ALA A 157 -4.67 -13.50 3.92
N ALA A 158 -4.24 -13.86 2.71
CA ALA A 158 -3.36 -13.03 1.87
C ALA A 158 -3.99 -11.65 1.56
N ALA A 159 -5.28 -11.60 1.24
CA ALA A 159 -5.98 -10.34 1.01
C ALA A 159 -6.12 -9.49 2.30
N VAL A 160 -6.48 -10.09 3.43
CA VAL A 160 -6.66 -9.38 4.71
C VAL A 160 -5.33 -8.86 5.25
N PHE A 161 -4.29 -9.70 5.32
CA PHE A 161 -2.96 -9.26 5.75
C PHE A 161 -2.34 -8.29 4.74
N GLY A 162 -2.56 -8.49 3.44
CA GLY A 162 -2.14 -7.55 2.40
C GLY A 162 -2.79 -6.17 2.55
N ALA A 163 -4.06 -6.08 2.95
CA ALA A 163 -4.72 -4.81 3.25
C ALA A 163 -4.12 -4.14 4.50
N VAL A 164 -3.83 -4.92 5.55
CA VAL A 164 -3.17 -4.42 6.79
C VAL A 164 -1.78 -3.87 6.50
N VAL A 165 -0.97 -4.61 5.73
CA VAL A 165 0.34 -4.14 5.27
C VAL A 165 0.19 -2.92 4.37
N GLY A 166 -0.79 -2.90 3.46
CA GLY A 166 -1.11 -1.73 2.61
C GLY A 166 -1.40 -0.45 3.41
N SER A 167 -2.04 -0.58 4.58
CA SER A 167 -2.29 0.55 5.48
C SER A 167 -0.98 1.07 6.11
N PHE A 168 -0.03 0.18 6.39
CA PHE A 168 1.34 0.57 6.74
C PHE A 168 2.12 1.17 5.56
N LEU A 169 1.92 0.70 4.32
CA LEU A 169 2.56 1.28 3.13
C LEU A 169 2.17 2.76 2.93
N ASN A 170 0.94 3.16 3.25
CA ASN A 170 0.55 4.57 3.28
C ASN A 170 1.42 5.42 4.23
N VAL A 171 1.86 4.86 5.36
CA VAL A 171 2.78 5.52 6.29
C VAL A 171 4.19 5.62 5.67
N CYS A 172 4.67 4.55 5.03
CA CYS A 172 5.95 4.55 4.31
C CYS A 172 6.00 5.61 3.21
N ILE A 173 5.00 5.63 2.31
CA ILE A 173 4.86 6.57 1.19
C ILE A 173 4.84 8.02 1.69
N TRP A 174 4.14 8.30 2.79
CA TRP A 174 4.10 9.66 3.34
C TRP A 174 5.41 10.06 4.02
N ARG A 175 5.96 9.21 4.89
CA ARG A 175 7.03 9.59 5.84
C ARG A 175 8.44 9.46 5.30
N ILE A 176 8.71 8.40 4.53
CA ILE A 176 10.07 8.10 4.05
C ILE A 176 10.64 9.25 3.20
N PRO A 177 9.91 9.86 2.24
CA PRO A 177 10.39 10.99 1.45
C PRO A 177 10.70 12.24 2.28
N ARG A 178 9.97 12.42 3.39
CA ARG A 178 10.10 13.54 4.32
C ARG A 178 11.19 13.31 5.37
N GLY A 179 11.90 12.18 5.31
CA GLY A 179 12.91 11.79 6.29
C GLY A 179 12.34 11.34 7.65
N GLU A 180 11.02 11.42 7.85
CA GLU A 180 10.32 11.13 9.10
C GLU A 180 10.47 9.66 9.55
N SER A 181 10.26 9.39 10.85
CA SER A 181 10.25 8.04 11.42
C SER A 181 8.93 7.32 11.09
N VAL A 182 9.01 6.10 10.58
CA VAL A 182 7.83 5.25 10.28
C VAL A 182 7.19 4.65 11.55
N VAL A 183 7.92 4.60 12.67
CA VAL A 183 7.45 3.99 13.94
C VAL A 183 6.80 5.02 14.85
N THR A 184 7.36 6.22 14.92
CA THR A 184 6.98 7.28 15.87
C THR A 184 6.90 8.63 15.15
N PRO A 185 5.90 9.48 15.43
CA PRO A 185 4.73 9.30 16.30
C PRO A 185 3.64 8.42 15.66
N ARG A 186 2.57 8.09 16.40
CA ARG A 186 1.39 7.38 15.86
C ARG A 186 0.70 8.16 14.75
N SER A 187 -0.06 7.48 13.89
CA SER A 187 -0.88 8.08 12.83
C SER A 187 -1.86 9.12 13.39
N ARG A 188 -1.93 10.27 12.74
CA ARG A 188 -2.70 11.46 13.16
C ARG A 188 -3.36 12.11 11.95
N CYS A 189 -4.51 12.75 12.15
CA CYS A 189 -5.17 13.49 11.09
C CYS A 189 -4.33 14.73 10.68
N PRO A 190 -4.06 14.98 9.39
CA PRO A 190 -3.28 16.13 8.97
C PRO A 190 -4.00 17.47 9.19
N ALA A 191 -5.33 17.49 9.25
CA ALA A 191 -6.12 18.71 9.40
C ALA A 191 -6.29 19.17 10.86
N CYS A 192 -6.42 18.24 11.82
CA CYS A 192 -6.68 18.57 13.23
C CYS A 192 -5.64 18.02 14.23
N GLY A 193 -4.63 17.30 13.76
CA GLY A 193 -3.59 16.69 14.61
C GLY A 193 -4.04 15.53 15.51
N ALA A 194 -5.35 15.26 15.59
CA ALA A 194 -5.93 14.24 16.46
C ALA A 194 -5.37 12.84 16.13
N PRO A 195 -5.05 12.01 17.14
CA PRO A 195 -4.55 10.66 16.94
C PRO A 195 -5.63 9.75 16.36
N ILE A 196 -5.28 8.93 15.38
CA ILE A 196 -6.23 7.99 14.77
C ILE A 196 -6.31 6.73 15.66
N ARG A 197 -7.52 6.43 16.14
CA ARG A 197 -7.79 5.23 16.97
C ARG A 197 -7.60 3.95 16.14
N TRP A 198 -7.19 2.85 16.77
CA TRP A 198 -6.82 1.62 16.06
C TRP A 198 -7.93 1.09 15.14
N TYR A 199 -9.20 1.15 15.56
CA TYR A 199 -10.35 0.73 14.75
C TYR A 199 -10.69 1.67 13.57
N HIS A 200 -10.16 2.90 13.57
CA HIS A 200 -10.20 3.77 12.40
C HIS A 200 -9.05 3.50 11.40
N ASN A 201 -8.11 2.63 11.74
CA ASN A 201 -7.08 2.09 10.82
C ASN A 201 -7.45 0.69 10.29
N VAL A 202 -8.71 0.23 10.40
CA VAL A 202 -9.13 -1.02 9.75
C VAL A 202 -9.17 -0.79 8.24
N PRO A 203 -8.30 -1.45 7.44
CA PRO A 203 -8.09 -1.11 6.04
C PRO A 203 -9.38 -1.15 5.22
N VAL A 204 -9.57 -0.17 4.34
CA VAL A 204 -10.72 0.05 3.44
C VAL A 204 -12.06 0.29 4.18
N LEU A 205 -12.43 -0.59 5.11
CA LEU A 205 -13.67 -0.57 5.88
C LEU A 205 -13.83 0.70 6.71
N SER A 206 -12.76 1.18 7.38
CA SER A 206 -12.85 2.41 8.18
C SER A 206 -13.15 3.63 7.33
N TRP A 207 -12.56 3.71 6.12
CA TRP A 207 -12.81 4.78 5.17
C TRP A 207 -14.25 4.76 4.67
N ILE A 208 -14.79 3.58 4.34
CA ILE A 208 -16.19 3.41 3.91
C ILE A 208 -17.16 3.81 5.03
N VAL A 209 -16.98 3.28 6.24
CA VAL A 209 -17.85 3.58 7.40
C VAL A 209 -17.82 5.06 7.77
N LEU A 210 -16.65 5.70 7.71
CA LEU A 210 -16.50 7.14 7.94
C LEU A 210 -16.85 8.00 6.71
N ARG A 211 -17.31 7.40 5.61
CA ARG A 211 -17.66 8.07 4.34
C ARG A 211 -16.55 8.99 3.82
N GLY A 212 -15.30 8.54 3.95
CA GLY A 212 -14.10 9.27 3.56
C GLY A 212 -13.85 10.55 4.36
N ARG A 213 -14.24 10.63 5.64
CA ARG A 213 -14.05 11.81 6.50
C ARG A 213 -13.35 11.46 7.83
N CYS A 214 -12.67 12.43 8.41
CA CYS A 214 -12.07 12.27 9.73
C CYS A 214 -13.14 12.21 10.82
N ALA A 215 -13.09 11.19 11.68
CA ALA A 215 -14.02 11.00 12.80
C ALA A 215 -14.02 12.15 13.83
N ALA A 216 -12.96 12.98 13.89
CA ALA A 216 -12.84 14.08 14.84
C ALA A 216 -13.25 15.44 14.27
N CYS A 217 -12.85 15.77 13.04
CA CYS A 217 -13.06 17.10 12.45
C CYS A 217 -13.88 17.12 11.15
N GLY A 218 -14.32 15.96 10.64
CA GLY A 218 -15.09 15.86 9.40
C GLY A 218 -14.32 16.16 8.10
N ALA A 219 -13.04 16.55 8.18
CA ALA A 219 -12.20 16.82 7.02
C ALA A 219 -12.07 15.60 6.10
N PRO A 220 -12.03 15.77 4.76
CA PRO A 220 -11.97 14.66 3.83
C PRO A 220 -10.65 13.88 3.91
N ILE A 221 -10.74 12.56 3.80
CA ILE A 221 -9.62 11.62 3.71
C ILE A 221 -9.51 11.18 2.24
N SER A 222 -8.35 11.36 1.63
CA SER A 222 -8.12 11.03 0.22
C SER A 222 -8.45 9.55 -0.10
N VAL A 223 -9.06 9.33 -1.26
CA VAL A 223 -9.33 7.98 -1.83
C VAL A 223 -8.05 7.18 -2.05
N ARG A 224 -6.88 7.84 -2.08
CA ARG A 224 -5.58 7.18 -2.18
C ARG A 224 -5.32 6.18 -1.04
N TYR A 225 -5.74 6.48 0.19
CA TYR A 225 -5.48 5.60 1.33
C TYR A 225 -6.11 4.21 1.14
N PRO A 226 -7.43 4.07 0.90
CA PRO A 226 -8.03 2.77 0.60
C PRO A 226 -7.58 2.19 -0.75
N LEU A 227 -7.15 3.02 -1.72
CA LEU A 227 -6.60 2.52 -3.00
C LEU A 227 -5.27 1.78 -2.79
N VAL A 228 -4.34 2.32 -2.01
CA VAL A 228 -3.06 1.66 -1.68
C VAL A 228 -3.31 0.37 -0.88
N GLU A 229 -4.25 0.40 0.06
CA GLU A 229 -4.67 -0.77 0.85
C GLU A 229 -5.23 -1.88 -0.05
N LEU A 230 -6.14 -1.54 -0.95
CA LEU A 230 -6.74 -2.48 -1.90
C LEU A 230 -5.74 -3.00 -2.93
N LEU A 231 -4.83 -2.15 -3.43
CA LEU A 231 -3.81 -2.54 -4.40
C LEU A 231 -2.83 -3.55 -3.79
N ASN A 232 -2.38 -3.33 -2.54
CA ASN A 232 -1.50 -4.29 -1.86
C ASN A 232 -2.23 -5.59 -1.50
N ALA A 233 -3.48 -5.51 -1.05
CA ALA A 233 -4.34 -6.68 -0.83
C ALA A 233 -4.49 -7.52 -2.11
N LEU A 234 -4.73 -6.87 -3.25
CA LEU A 234 -4.84 -7.53 -4.56
C LEU A 234 -3.50 -8.12 -5.02
N ALA A 235 -2.38 -7.40 -4.83
CA ALA A 235 -1.05 -7.91 -5.16
C ALA A 235 -0.72 -9.19 -4.35
N TRP A 236 -0.98 -9.16 -3.04
CA TRP A 236 -0.81 -10.33 -2.16
C TRP A 236 -1.72 -11.50 -2.55
N LEU A 237 -2.99 -11.22 -2.88
CA LEU A 237 -3.95 -12.20 -3.37
C LEU A 237 -3.47 -12.85 -4.68
N VAL A 238 -2.94 -12.08 -5.63
CA VAL A 238 -2.42 -12.57 -6.92
C VAL A 238 -1.18 -13.45 -6.71
N VAL A 239 -0.24 -13.03 -5.85
CA VAL A 239 0.94 -13.84 -5.48
C VAL A 239 0.50 -15.18 -4.88
N ALA A 240 -0.38 -15.16 -3.86
CA ALA A 240 -0.89 -16.36 -3.21
C ALA A 240 -1.72 -17.26 -4.13
N TRP A 241 -2.47 -16.69 -5.08
CA TRP A 241 -3.21 -17.43 -6.09
C TRP A 241 -2.30 -18.17 -7.08
N ARG A 242 -1.21 -17.50 -7.49
CA ARG A 242 -0.22 -17.97 -8.47
C ARG A 242 0.76 -19.02 -7.93
N PHE A 243 1.15 -18.89 -6.65
CA PHE A 243 2.22 -19.69 -6.04
C PHE A 243 1.80 -20.51 -4.81
N GLY A 244 0.56 -20.36 -4.34
CA GLY A 244 0.03 -21.13 -3.20
C GLY A 244 0.78 -20.86 -1.90
N LEU A 245 0.85 -21.87 -1.02
CA LEU A 245 1.67 -21.83 0.18
C LEU A 245 3.08 -22.36 -0.15
N SER A 246 3.93 -21.50 -0.70
CA SER A 246 5.30 -21.84 -1.10
C SER A 246 6.29 -20.75 -0.67
N ALA A 247 7.59 -21.08 -0.68
CA ALA A 247 8.65 -20.10 -0.41
C ALA A 247 8.52 -18.86 -1.33
N GLN A 248 8.27 -19.07 -2.62
CA GLN A 248 8.11 -18.00 -3.62
C GLN A 248 7.05 -16.97 -3.21
N THR A 249 5.93 -17.42 -2.63
CA THR A 249 4.90 -16.53 -2.09
C THR A 249 5.50 -15.57 -1.07
N PHE A 250 6.06 -16.10 0.02
CA PHE A 250 6.61 -15.30 1.12
C PHE A 250 7.76 -14.38 0.70
N LEU A 251 8.55 -14.76 -0.31
CA LEU A 251 9.60 -13.91 -0.87
C LEU A 251 9.05 -12.76 -1.74
N LEU A 252 7.98 -12.99 -2.49
CA LEU A 252 7.39 -11.96 -3.35
C LEU A 252 6.47 -10.98 -2.60
N LEU A 253 5.86 -11.36 -1.47
CA LEU A 253 5.04 -10.44 -0.67
C LEU A 253 5.76 -9.11 -0.29
N PRO A 254 6.98 -9.11 0.28
CA PRO A 254 7.71 -7.86 0.55
C PRO A 254 8.16 -7.17 -0.74
N PHE A 255 8.50 -7.90 -1.81
CA PHE A 255 8.88 -7.34 -3.10
C PHE A 255 7.74 -6.51 -3.71
N VAL A 256 6.54 -7.09 -3.88
CA VAL A 256 5.39 -6.36 -4.46
C VAL A 256 4.95 -5.19 -3.57
N SER A 257 5.06 -5.33 -2.25
CA SER A 257 4.79 -4.24 -1.29
C SER A 257 5.78 -3.08 -1.47
N ALA A 258 7.07 -3.37 -1.66
CA ALA A 258 8.09 -2.36 -1.94
C ALA A 258 7.87 -1.68 -3.30
N MET A 259 7.47 -2.44 -4.34
CA MET A 259 7.13 -1.86 -5.65
C MET A 259 5.98 -0.85 -5.55
N ILE A 260 4.94 -1.13 -4.74
CA ILE A 260 3.83 -0.20 -4.48
C ILE A 260 4.33 1.07 -3.77
N VAL A 261 5.21 0.94 -2.76
CA VAL A 261 5.80 2.12 -2.09
C VAL A 261 6.63 2.96 -3.06
N LEU A 262 7.48 2.34 -3.89
CA LEU A 262 8.30 3.05 -4.87
C LEU A 262 7.43 3.75 -5.92
N PHE A 263 6.46 3.06 -6.52
CA PHE A 263 5.50 3.62 -7.49
C PHE A 263 4.83 4.89 -6.95
N PHE A 264 4.21 4.81 -5.76
CA PHE A 264 3.47 5.93 -5.20
C PHE A 264 4.37 7.05 -4.66
N THR A 265 5.63 6.76 -4.37
CA THR A 265 6.59 7.79 -3.96
C THR A 265 7.13 8.55 -5.16
N ASP A 266 7.48 7.82 -6.23
CA ASP A 266 7.95 8.37 -7.50
C ASP A 266 6.86 9.24 -8.17
N TRP A 267 5.59 8.79 -8.13
CA TRP A 267 4.45 9.57 -8.60
C TRP A 267 4.28 10.93 -7.90
N ASP A 268 4.61 11.02 -6.60
CA ASP A 268 4.42 12.24 -5.81
C ASP A 268 5.63 13.18 -5.81
N HIS A 269 6.83 12.61 -5.76
CA HIS A 269 8.06 13.32 -5.43
C HIS A 269 9.18 13.11 -6.45
N GLN A 270 8.99 12.23 -7.45
CA GLN A 270 9.97 11.87 -8.47
C GLN A 270 11.32 11.41 -7.88
N ILE A 271 11.26 10.75 -6.72
CA ILE A 271 12.41 10.16 -6.03
C ILE A 271 12.09 8.73 -5.59
N LEU A 272 13.09 7.85 -5.66
CA LEU A 272 13.01 6.49 -5.11
C LEU A 272 13.89 6.42 -3.85
N PRO A 273 13.32 6.36 -2.63
CA PRO A 273 14.11 6.51 -1.42
C PRO A 273 15.09 5.36 -1.17
N ASP A 274 16.34 5.71 -0.85
CA ASP A 274 17.40 4.80 -0.42
C ASP A 274 16.99 3.89 0.75
N ARG A 275 16.11 4.37 1.64
CA ARG A 275 15.52 3.60 2.75
C ARG A 275 14.58 2.45 2.30
N VAL A 276 14.28 2.35 1.00
CA VAL A 276 13.48 1.27 0.40
C VAL A 276 14.30 0.50 -0.64
N THR A 277 15.05 1.18 -1.51
CA THR A 277 15.83 0.54 -2.59
C THR A 277 17.00 -0.29 -2.07
N TRP A 278 17.76 0.18 -1.08
CA TRP A 278 18.86 -0.61 -0.50
C TRP A 278 18.37 -1.84 0.29
N PRO A 279 17.38 -1.74 1.20
CA PRO A 279 16.81 -2.92 1.84
C PRO A 279 16.20 -3.91 0.85
N LEU A 280 15.62 -3.46 -0.27
CA LEU A 280 15.12 -4.33 -1.32
C LEU A 280 16.26 -5.13 -1.98
N ALA A 281 17.36 -4.47 -2.35
CA ALA A 281 18.52 -5.14 -2.96
C ALA A 281 19.21 -6.11 -2.00
N ALA A 282 19.39 -5.71 -0.74
CA ALA A 282 19.91 -6.58 0.31
C ALA A 282 19.00 -7.80 0.54
N LEU A 283 17.68 -7.58 0.64
CA LEU A 283 16.72 -8.67 0.81
C LEU A 283 16.76 -9.65 -0.37
N GLY A 284 16.81 -9.15 -1.61
CA GLY A 284 16.88 -10.00 -2.81
C GLY A 284 18.09 -10.93 -2.81
N LEU A 285 19.27 -10.41 -2.45
CA LEU A 285 20.48 -11.22 -2.31
C LEU A 285 20.41 -12.21 -1.15
N ILE A 286 19.89 -11.80 0.01
CA ILE A 286 19.74 -12.65 1.19
C ILE A 286 18.79 -13.82 0.91
N VAL A 287 17.68 -13.59 0.20
CA VAL A 287 16.67 -14.63 -0.07
C VAL A 287 16.93 -15.44 -1.33
N ALA A 288 17.90 -15.03 -2.17
CA ALA A 288 18.25 -15.72 -3.41
C ALA A 288 18.44 -17.24 -3.28
N PRO A 289 19.11 -17.80 -2.24
CA PRO A 289 19.22 -19.25 -2.04
C PRO A 289 17.88 -20.01 -2.06
N TRP A 290 16.80 -19.37 -1.61
CA TRP A 290 15.45 -19.95 -1.48
C TRP A 290 14.46 -19.49 -2.56
N ASN A 291 14.91 -18.71 -3.55
CA ASN A 291 14.06 -18.17 -4.63
C ASN A 291 14.15 -19.06 -5.89
N PRO A 292 13.22 -20.01 -6.10
CA PRO A 292 13.24 -20.88 -7.29
C PRO A 292 13.09 -20.14 -8.62
N ALA A 293 12.59 -18.88 -8.65
CA ALA A 293 12.54 -18.11 -9.90
C ALA A 293 13.94 -17.76 -10.46
N LEU A 294 15.00 -17.94 -9.66
CA LEU A 294 16.39 -17.73 -10.06
C LEU A 294 17.03 -18.94 -10.76
N ASP A 295 16.42 -20.13 -10.70
CA ASP A 295 16.93 -21.34 -11.39
C ASP A 295 16.85 -21.24 -12.93
N LEU A 296 16.21 -20.19 -13.45
CA LEU A 296 15.90 -19.98 -14.87
C LEU A 296 16.98 -19.21 -15.64
N ALA A 297 18.04 -18.75 -14.98
CA ALA A 297 19.20 -18.18 -15.67
C ALA A 297 19.92 -19.30 -16.45
N PRO A 298 20.01 -19.25 -17.80
CA PRO A 298 20.44 -20.39 -18.60
C PRO A 298 21.94 -20.71 -18.39
N GLY A 299 22.23 -21.79 -17.65
CA GLY A 299 23.46 -22.58 -17.79
C GLY A 299 24.77 -22.04 -17.21
N TRP A 300 24.97 -20.72 -17.03
CA TRP A 300 26.29 -20.16 -16.67
C TRP A 300 26.90 -20.65 -15.35
N PHE A 301 26.08 -21.05 -14.37
CA PHE A 301 26.54 -21.44 -13.01
C PHE A 301 26.00 -22.80 -12.54
N GLY A 302 25.51 -23.64 -13.46
CA GLY A 302 24.73 -24.84 -13.12
C GLY A 302 23.31 -24.52 -12.63
N ALA A 303 22.51 -25.55 -12.36
CA ALA A 303 21.09 -25.42 -12.02
C ALA A 303 20.74 -26.11 -10.69
N GLY A 304 19.74 -25.58 -9.98
CA GLY A 304 19.13 -26.22 -8.81
C GLY A 304 19.92 -26.14 -7.50
N THR A 305 21.08 -25.47 -7.46
CA THR A 305 21.84 -25.26 -6.23
C THR A 305 21.56 -23.89 -5.62
N TRP A 306 21.71 -23.78 -4.29
CA TRP A 306 21.59 -22.49 -3.61
C TRP A 306 22.67 -21.48 -4.07
N LEU A 307 23.86 -21.97 -4.45
CA LEU A 307 24.97 -21.16 -4.93
C LEU A 307 24.70 -20.62 -6.35
N SER A 308 24.16 -21.44 -7.26
CA SER A 308 23.79 -21.00 -8.61
C SER A 308 22.69 -19.93 -8.57
N ARG A 309 21.72 -20.06 -7.65
CA ARG A 309 20.71 -19.01 -7.41
C ARG A 309 21.34 -17.72 -6.91
N LEU A 310 22.21 -17.78 -5.90
CA LEU A 310 22.92 -16.60 -5.39
C LEU A 310 23.79 -15.92 -6.46
N ALA A 311 24.50 -16.70 -7.28
CA ALA A 311 25.27 -16.20 -8.42
C ALA A 311 24.37 -15.50 -9.44
N SER A 312 23.20 -16.06 -9.76
CA SER A 312 22.24 -15.45 -10.69
C SER A 312 21.58 -14.17 -10.16
N ALA A 313 21.34 -14.06 -8.84
CA ALA A 313 20.89 -12.83 -8.19
C ALA A 313 21.98 -11.75 -8.22
N GLY A 314 23.24 -12.12 -7.94
CA GLY A 314 24.38 -11.23 -8.07
C GLY A 314 24.56 -10.71 -9.50
N ALA A 315 24.53 -11.62 -10.48
CA ALA A 315 24.60 -11.27 -11.90
C ALA A 315 23.41 -10.39 -12.33
N GLY A 316 22.20 -10.70 -11.89
CA GLY A 316 21.00 -9.90 -12.14
C GLY A 316 21.10 -8.49 -11.56
N ALA A 317 21.55 -8.36 -10.30
CA ALA A 317 21.74 -7.08 -9.63
C ALA A 317 22.81 -6.23 -10.33
N VAL A 318 23.98 -6.82 -10.62
CA VAL A 318 25.08 -6.15 -11.34
C VAL A 318 24.64 -5.73 -12.74
N PHE A 319 23.91 -6.57 -13.47
CA PHE A 319 23.39 -6.24 -14.79
C PHE A 319 22.35 -5.13 -14.75
N GLY A 320 21.37 -5.21 -13.83
CA GLY A 320 20.31 -4.21 -13.67
C GLY A 320 20.81 -2.83 -13.25
N TYR A 321 21.75 -2.77 -12.30
CA TYR A 321 22.44 -1.52 -11.96
C TYR A 321 23.34 -1.05 -13.10
N GLY A 322 24.14 -1.96 -13.66
CA GLY A 322 25.18 -1.67 -14.65
C GLY A 322 24.64 -1.10 -15.96
N ILE A 323 23.54 -1.64 -16.49
CA ILE A 323 22.95 -1.14 -17.74
C ILE A 323 22.38 0.27 -17.59
N PHE A 324 21.79 0.60 -16.44
CA PHE A 324 21.28 1.96 -16.15
C PHE A 324 22.42 2.94 -15.82
N PHE A 325 23.44 2.48 -15.09
CA PHE A 325 24.65 3.26 -14.85
C PHE A 325 25.39 3.59 -16.16
N PHE A 326 25.50 2.63 -17.08
CA PHE A 326 26.06 2.84 -18.41
C PHE A 326 25.24 3.87 -19.21
N LEU A 327 23.90 3.74 -19.25
CA LEU A 327 23.02 4.72 -19.90
C LEU A 327 23.22 6.15 -19.35
N VAL A 328 23.26 6.31 -18.03
CA VAL A 328 23.51 7.61 -17.38
C VAL A 328 24.90 8.15 -17.74
N LEU A 329 25.94 7.31 -17.72
CA LEU A 329 27.30 7.71 -18.04
C LEU A 329 27.45 8.15 -19.51
N THR A 330 26.98 7.32 -20.44
CA THR A 330 27.03 7.61 -21.89
C THR A 330 26.25 8.88 -22.23
N TRP A 331 25.05 9.05 -21.68
CA TRP A 331 24.24 10.24 -21.96
C TRP A 331 24.85 11.51 -21.36
N ARG A 332 25.42 11.42 -20.15
CA ARG A 332 26.15 12.54 -19.53
C ARG A 332 27.36 12.96 -20.36
N VAL A 333 28.12 12.00 -20.90
CA VAL A 333 29.28 12.28 -21.76
C VAL A 333 28.88 12.87 -23.11
N LEU A 334 27.74 12.45 -23.69
CA LEU A 334 27.29 12.91 -25.01
C LEU A 334 26.52 14.25 -24.99
N PHE A 335 25.72 14.51 -23.96
CA PHE A 335 24.74 15.60 -23.94
C PHE A 335 24.88 16.57 -22.75
N ASP A 336 25.85 16.34 -21.85
CA ASP A 336 26.08 17.11 -20.60
C ASP A 336 24.81 17.36 -19.77
N ARG A 337 23.95 16.33 -19.71
CA ARG A 337 22.67 16.32 -18.98
C ARG A 337 22.50 15.01 -18.24
N GLU A 338 21.76 15.06 -17.13
CA GLU A 338 21.35 13.85 -16.42
C GLU A 338 20.20 13.18 -17.18
N ALA A 339 20.33 11.88 -17.47
CA ALA A 339 19.37 11.12 -18.28
C ALA A 339 18.27 10.46 -17.45
N LEU A 340 18.63 10.05 -16.23
CA LEU A 340 17.86 9.13 -15.39
C LEU A 340 18.21 9.36 -13.93
N GLY A 341 17.25 9.20 -13.03
CA GLY A 341 17.46 9.37 -11.61
C GLY A 341 18.32 8.26 -11.01
N GLY A 342 19.27 8.62 -10.13
CA GLY A 342 20.08 7.64 -9.38
C GLY A 342 19.26 6.68 -8.49
N GLY A 343 17.98 6.96 -8.27
CA GLY A 343 17.04 6.06 -7.61
C GLY A 343 16.65 4.84 -8.47
N ASP A 344 16.49 5.01 -9.78
CA ASP A 344 16.11 3.94 -10.72
C ASP A 344 17.22 2.88 -10.81
N LEU A 345 18.48 3.30 -10.78
CA LEU A 345 19.66 2.41 -10.73
C LEU A 345 19.60 1.49 -9.50
N LYS A 346 19.31 2.05 -8.32
CA LYS A 346 19.21 1.32 -7.05
C LYS A 346 17.98 0.42 -7.00
N MET A 347 16.88 0.82 -7.66
CA MET A 347 15.72 -0.02 -7.84
C MET A 347 16.05 -1.23 -8.74
N MET A 348 16.71 -1.01 -9.88
CA MET A 348 17.08 -2.09 -10.81
C MET A 348 18.13 -3.04 -10.25
N LEU A 349 19.01 -2.58 -9.35
CA LEU A 349 19.84 -3.45 -8.50
C LEU A 349 18.97 -4.44 -7.70
N GLY A 350 17.90 -3.96 -7.07
CA GLY A 350 16.98 -4.78 -6.28
C GLY A 350 16.07 -5.68 -7.11
N VAL A 351 15.55 -5.20 -8.23
CA VAL A 351 14.80 -6.03 -9.20
C VAL A 351 15.70 -7.16 -9.71
N GLY A 352 16.94 -6.84 -10.10
CA GLY A 352 17.91 -7.84 -10.55
C GLY A 352 18.26 -8.89 -9.51
N ALA A 353 18.36 -8.53 -8.23
CA ALA A 353 18.55 -9.48 -7.14
C ALA A 353 17.37 -10.45 -6.96
N PHE A 354 16.13 -10.01 -7.24
CA PHE A 354 14.93 -10.84 -7.11
C PHE A 354 14.59 -11.67 -8.36
N THR A 355 14.87 -11.17 -9.56
CA THR A 355 14.39 -11.75 -10.82
C THR A 355 15.50 -12.22 -11.76
N GLY A 356 16.77 -12.03 -11.39
CA GLY A 356 17.92 -12.31 -12.24
C GLY A 356 17.99 -11.42 -13.49
N VAL A 357 18.97 -11.71 -14.35
CA VAL A 357 19.21 -10.98 -15.61
C VAL A 357 17.99 -11.01 -16.53
N ALA A 358 17.33 -12.16 -16.68
CA ALA A 358 16.17 -12.31 -17.55
C ALA A 358 14.99 -11.41 -17.11
N GLY A 359 14.70 -11.35 -15.81
CA GLY A 359 13.65 -10.48 -15.28
C GLY A 359 13.99 -8.99 -15.36
N VAL A 360 15.27 -8.61 -15.29
CA VAL A 360 15.72 -7.23 -15.59
C VAL A 360 15.37 -6.85 -17.02
N VAL A 361 15.70 -7.70 -18.00
CA VAL A 361 15.39 -7.44 -19.42
C VAL A 361 13.87 -7.32 -19.63
N VAL A 362 13.08 -8.25 -19.08
CA VAL A 362 11.60 -8.17 -19.15
C VAL A 362 11.07 -6.90 -18.50
N THR A 363 11.62 -6.48 -17.34
CA THR A 363 11.23 -5.25 -16.65
C THR A 363 11.50 -4.02 -17.51
N ILE A 364 12.71 -3.88 -18.06
CA ILE A 364 13.10 -2.73 -18.89
C ILE A 364 12.23 -2.66 -20.15
N MET A 365 12.02 -3.79 -20.81
CA MET A 365 11.20 -3.88 -22.02
C MET A 365 9.73 -3.54 -21.74
N ALA A 366 9.13 -4.13 -20.71
CA ALA A 366 7.73 -3.87 -20.35
C ALA A 366 7.51 -2.42 -19.86
N ALA A 367 8.45 -1.87 -19.09
CA ALA A 367 8.42 -0.46 -18.67
C ALA A 367 8.53 0.50 -19.87
N SER A 368 9.46 0.24 -20.80
CA SER A 368 9.63 1.04 -22.02
C SER A 368 8.40 0.98 -22.93
N ILE A 369 7.80 -0.19 -23.10
CA ILE A 369 6.56 -0.35 -23.88
C ILE A 369 5.42 0.43 -23.21
N ALA A 370 5.20 0.25 -21.90
CA ALA A 370 4.15 0.94 -21.16
C ALA A 370 4.33 2.47 -21.18
N GLY A 371 5.55 2.95 -20.93
CA GLY A 371 5.90 4.36 -20.98
C GLY A 371 5.72 4.95 -22.38
N SER A 372 6.14 4.25 -23.45
CA SER A 372 5.98 4.73 -24.83
C SER A 372 4.50 4.76 -25.25
N LEU A 373 3.72 3.72 -24.94
CA LEU A 373 2.28 3.67 -25.26
C LEU A 373 1.49 4.77 -24.56
N LEU A 374 1.89 5.17 -23.35
CA LEU A 374 1.24 6.25 -22.61
C LEU A 374 1.77 7.63 -23.02
N ALA A 375 3.06 7.80 -23.30
CA ALA A 375 3.65 9.09 -23.65
C ALA A 375 3.37 9.50 -25.11
N ALA A 376 3.43 8.58 -26.06
CA ALA A 376 3.33 8.89 -27.49
C ALA A 376 2.02 9.62 -27.87
N PRO A 377 0.82 9.23 -27.39
CA PRO A 377 -0.40 9.97 -27.69
C PRO A 377 -0.38 11.42 -27.20
N PHE A 378 0.16 11.70 -26.01
CA PHE A 378 0.24 13.06 -25.47
C PHE A 378 1.27 13.93 -26.20
N LEU A 379 2.35 13.32 -26.70
CA LEU A 379 3.35 13.98 -27.53
C LEU A 379 2.80 14.30 -28.93
N LEU A 380 2.14 13.33 -29.58
CA LEU A 380 1.52 13.48 -30.91
C LEU A 380 0.39 14.51 -30.94
N VAL A 381 -0.40 14.63 -29.87
CA VAL A 381 -1.48 15.63 -29.73
C VAL A 381 -0.91 17.01 -29.33
N GLY A 382 0.42 17.18 -29.23
CA GLY A 382 1.09 18.45 -28.95
C GLY A 382 0.82 19.03 -27.55
N ARG A 383 0.15 18.27 -26.67
CA ARG A 383 -0.24 18.73 -25.33
C ARG A 383 0.86 18.60 -24.29
N TRP A 384 1.91 17.84 -24.58
CA TRP A 384 3.08 17.69 -23.73
C TRP A 384 4.33 18.22 -24.44
N ARG A 385 5.07 19.10 -23.75
CA ARG A 385 6.42 19.52 -24.18
C ARG A 385 7.42 18.45 -23.72
N MET A 386 8.44 18.18 -24.53
CA MET A 386 9.54 17.22 -24.27
C MET A 386 10.29 17.46 -22.94
N SER A 387 10.16 18.65 -22.33
CA SER A 387 10.78 18.99 -21.04
C SER A 387 10.01 18.50 -19.80
N ARG A 388 8.95 17.70 -19.95
CA ARG A 388 8.24 17.14 -18.80
C ARG A 388 8.86 15.80 -18.41
N GLU A 389 9.65 15.80 -17.35
CA GLU A 389 10.26 14.60 -16.78
C GLU A 389 9.17 13.59 -16.39
N LEU A 390 9.13 12.47 -17.09
CA LEU A 390 8.25 11.35 -16.77
C LEU A 390 8.86 10.56 -15.61
N PRO A 391 8.14 10.36 -14.49
CA PRO A 391 8.63 9.53 -13.38
C PRO A 391 8.74 8.08 -13.87
N PHE A 392 9.97 7.63 -14.16
CA PHE A 392 10.21 6.35 -14.84
C PHE A 392 10.04 5.14 -13.91
N GLY A 393 10.28 5.33 -12.60
CA GLY A 393 9.95 4.38 -11.55
C GLY A 393 8.48 3.95 -11.55
N CYS A 394 7.56 4.83 -11.95
CA CYS A 394 6.14 4.53 -12.11
C CYS A 394 5.85 3.49 -13.22
N PHE A 395 6.72 3.35 -14.22
CA PHE A 395 6.63 2.30 -15.24
C PHE A 395 7.46 1.07 -14.85
N LEU A 396 8.63 1.26 -14.23
CA LEU A 396 9.48 0.17 -13.73
C LEU A 396 8.79 -0.68 -12.66
N ALA A 397 8.07 -0.07 -11.71
CA ALA A 397 7.46 -0.80 -10.60
C ALA A 397 6.42 -1.84 -11.04
N PRO A 398 5.38 -1.51 -11.83
CA PRO A 398 4.45 -2.52 -12.35
C PRO A 398 5.14 -3.49 -13.32
N ALA A 399 6.12 -3.05 -14.11
CA ALA A 399 6.88 -3.94 -15.00
C ALA A 399 7.73 -4.97 -14.23
N ALA A 400 8.30 -4.59 -13.08
CA ALA A 400 9.07 -5.47 -12.21
C ALA A 400 8.17 -6.49 -11.49
N VAL A 401 6.96 -6.07 -11.06
CA VAL A 401 5.93 -7.01 -10.57
C VAL A 401 5.52 -7.99 -11.67
N PHE A 402 5.31 -7.51 -12.91
CA PHE A 402 4.99 -8.37 -14.05
C PHE A 402 6.13 -9.38 -14.34
N ALA A 403 7.39 -8.93 -14.35
CA ALA A 403 8.55 -9.78 -14.55
C ALA A 403 8.69 -10.85 -13.45
N ALA A 404 8.45 -10.49 -12.18
CA ALA A 404 8.51 -11.43 -11.06
C ALA A 404 7.39 -12.48 -11.06
N LEU A 405 6.21 -12.17 -11.61
CA LEU A 405 5.04 -13.05 -11.62
C LEU A 405 4.92 -13.91 -12.90
N TRP A 406 5.30 -13.35 -14.05
CA TRP A 406 5.10 -13.96 -15.38
C TRP A 406 6.34 -13.90 -16.29
N GLY A 407 7.45 -13.29 -15.88
CA GLY A 407 8.65 -13.14 -16.70
C GLY A 407 9.21 -14.47 -17.23
N GLU A 408 9.17 -15.53 -16.42
CA GLU A 408 9.51 -16.89 -16.87
C GLU A 408 8.66 -17.35 -18.06
N ALA A 409 7.33 -17.24 -17.95
CA ALA A 409 6.40 -17.69 -18.98
C ALA A 409 6.55 -16.81 -20.25
N PHE A 410 6.78 -15.51 -20.05
CA PHE A 410 7.04 -14.56 -21.13
C PHE A 410 8.35 -14.90 -21.88
N VAL A 411 9.45 -15.15 -21.18
CA VAL A 411 10.74 -15.51 -21.79
C VAL A 411 10.64 -16.85 -22.51
N ARG A 412 9.98 -17.86 -21.93
CA ARG A 412 9.76 -19.15 -22.62
C ARG A 412 8.90 -19.01 -23.88
N TRP A 413 7.87 -18.18 -23.84
CA TRP A 413 7.04 -17.86 -25.02
C TRP A 413 7.85 -17.14 -26.11
N TYR A 414 8.66 -16.14 -25.73
CA TYR A 414 9.50 -15.37 -26.65
C TYR A 414 10.59 -16.23 -27.32
N LEU A 415 11.30 -17.05 -26.55
CA LEU A 415 12.30 -17.98 -27.10
C LEU A 415 11.64 -19.05 -27.99
N GLY A 416 10.42 -19.50 -27.64
CA GLY A 416 9.63 -20.40 -28.46
C GLY A 416 9.08 -19.80 -29.76
N LEU A 417 9.15 -18.47 -29.94
CA LEU A 417 8.89 -17.78 -31.21
C LEU A 417 10.14 -17.68 -32.09
N LEU A 418 11.32 -17.55 -31.47
CA LEU A 418 12.61 -17.49 -32.18
C LEU A 418 13.12 -18.86 -32.66
N TRP A 419 12.63 -19.94 -32.06
CA TRP A 419 13.01 -21.32 -32.39
C TRP A 419 11.87 -22.12 -33.08
N ARG A 420 11.04 -21.40 -33.84
CA ARG A 420 10.02 -21.92 -34.76
C ARG A 420 10.37 -21.50 -36.18
#